data_AF-A0A1Z9T804-F1
#
_entry.id   AF-A0A1Z9T804-F1
#
_cell.length_a   1.000
_cell.length_b   1.000
_cell.length_c   1.000
_cell.angle_alpha   90.00
_cell.angle_beta   90.00
_cell.angle_gamma   90.00
#
_symmetry.space_group_name_H-M   'P 1'
#
loop_
_entity.id
_entity.type
_entity.pdbx_description
1 polymer ?
#
loop_
_entity_poly.entity_id
_entity_poly.type
_entity_poly.pdbx_seq_one_letter_code
_entity_poly.pdbx_strand_id
1 'polypeptide(L)'
;MNYLYKKKKIPILFTLFVMVCFYAYRDFLITYRMMLLDEYFLYYHYQNIIIYYETGDLKYSDNLPMNVRFLGLILQYIIFKVVPCINLTNISVNPNYDELFVCATFSLALLNYLSKYLLIILFFYYVVKILKRPLIEGSICIFLSFILINYVEDFTFDRITILYTLLILMSLNNKYLSCILITLSFLVSEKVIMIIGPLLLIKYIFLKEKKYLINLKFAILSVGLYGLMIYLLINFFNFSFSPLYENTGFDRLFLDLSNKSHISNSIIPITFCFIPYAIYLFDKNKRNLNFSVYEILLPIIMIFLGTGGGEHNIGRYAMYSFIIWLPLFASQINHYLKISKLIEDE
;
A
#
# COMPACT_ATOMS: atom_id res chain seq x y z
N MET A 1 -38.71 8.23 7.63
CA MET A 1 -38.16 7.07 6.87
C MET A 1 -36.68 7.19 6.45
N ASN A 2 -36.06 8.39 6.39
CA ASN A 2 -34.65 8.54 5.93
C ASN A 2 -33.54 8.26 6.96
N TYR A 3 -33.86 8.00 8.23
CA TYR A 3 -32.83 7.84 9.28
C TYR A 3 -32.35 6.37 9.46
N LEU A 4 -33.20 5.39 9.13
CA LEU A 4 -32.91 3.96 9.33
C LEU A 4 -32.00 3.35 8.24
N TYR A 5 -31.94 3.94 7.05
CA TYR A 5 -31.11 3.44 5.95
C TYR A 5 -29.61 3.76 6.08
N LYS A 6 -29.25 4.75 6.91
CA LYS A 6 -27.84 5.16 7.13
C LYS A 6 -27.09 4.22 8.08
N LYS A 7 -27.78 3.56 9.03
CA LYS A 7 -27.16 2.64 10.01
C LYS A 7 -26.88 1.23 9.49
N LYS A 8 -27.54 0.79 8.40
CA LYS A 8 -27.41 -0.59 7.89
C LYS A 8 -26.19 -0.87 7.01
N LYS A 9 -25.39 0.14 6.62
CA LYS A 9 -24.28 -0.06 5.67
C LYS A 9 -22.98 -0.59 6.30
N ILE A 10 -22.67 -0.14 7.52
CA ILE A 10 -21.50 -0.61 8.28
C ILE A 10 -21.59 -2.11 8.60
N PRO A 11 -22.74 -2.66 9.08
CA PRO A 11 -22.80 -4.09 9.40
C PRO A 11 -22.63 -4.97 8.16
N ILE A 12 -23.10 -4.54 6.97
CA ILE A 12 -22.97 -5.29 5.71
C ILE A 12 -21.51 -5.38 5.25
N LEU A 13 -20.79 -4.24 5.24
CA LEU A 13 -19.38 -4.23 4.84
C LEU A 13 -18.54 -5.10 5.79
N PHE A 14 -18.84 -5.04 7.09
CA PHE A 14 -18.19 -5.86 8.10
C PHE A 14 -18.50 -7.35 7.92
N THR A 15 -19.76 -7.73 7.65
CA THR A 15 -20.09 -9.15 7.39
C THR A 15 -19.40 -9.67 6.13
N LEU A 16 -19.34 -8.86 5.07
CA LEU A 16 -18.65 -9.24 3.84
C LEU A 16 -17.15 -9.41 4.09
N PHE A 17 -16.54 -8.52 4.88
CA PHE A 17 -15.15 -8.67 5.31
C PHE A 17 -14.91 -9.98 6.06
N VAL A 18 -15.75 -10.29 7.05
CA VAL A 18 -15.64 -11.54 7.81
C VAL A 18 -15.78 -12.76 6.88
N MET A 19 -16.75 -12.77 5.97
CA MET A 19 -16.95 -13.87 5.02
C MET A 19 -15.75 -14.08 4.09
N VAL A 20 -15.22 -12.99 3.53
CA VAL A 20 -14.03 -13.05 2.67
C VAL A 20 -12.81 -13.54 3.46
N CYS A 21 -12.65 -13.08 4.70
CA CYS A 21 -11.59 -13.54 5.58
C CYS A 21 -11.74 -15.00 6.02
N PHE A 22 -12.93 -15.58 6.02
CA PHE A 22 -13.08 -17.02 6.22
C PHE A 22 -12.72 -17.80 4.96
N TYR A 23 -13.22 -17.36 3.81
CA TYR A 23 -13.00 -18.05 2.53
C TYR A 23 -11.51 -18.05 2.15
N ALA A 24 -10.81 -16.96 2.41
CA ALA A 24 -9.42 -16.79 2.02
C ALA A 24 -8.40 -17.21 3.10
N TYR A 25 -8.84 -17.86 4.19
CA TYR A 25 -7.97 -18.26 5.29
C TYR A 25 -6.82 -19.19 4.85
N ARG A 26 -7.02 -19.94 3.77
CA ARG A 26 -5.97 -20.76 3.17
C ARG A 26 -4.79 -19.92 2.68
N ASP A 27 -5.04 -18.75 2.09
CA ASP A 27 -3.98 -17.85 1.61
C ASP A 27 -3.12 -17.37 2.79
N PHE A 28 -3.75 -17.04 3.92
CA PHE A 28 -3.04 -16.71 5.16
C PHE A 28 -2.09 -17.82 5.60
N LEU A 29 -2.56 -19.07 5.67
CA LEU A 29 -1.75 -20.20 6.10
C LEU A 29 -0.56 -20.46 5.17
N ILE A 30 -0.76 -20.27 3.85
CA ILE A 30 0.31 -20.39 2.86
C ILE A 30 1.34 -19.28 3.09
N THR A 31 0.93 -18.01 3.17
CA THR A 31 1.86 -16.89 3.41
C THR A 31 2.63 -17.07 4.72
N TYR A 32 1.95 -17.47 5.80
CA TYR A 32 2.58 -17.73 7.08
C TYR A 32 3.62 -18.85 7.01
N ARG A 33 3.30 -19.97 6.34
CA ARG A 33 4.25 -21.05 6.06
C ARG A 33 5.48 -20.56 5.30
N MET A 34 5.29 -19.76 4.25
CA MET A 34 6.39 -19.25 3.44
C MET A 34 7.30 -18.30 4.24
N MET A 35 6.74 -17.47 5.13
CA MET A 35 7.51 -16.57 5.99
C MET A 35 8.36 -17.31 7.05
N LEU A 36 7.97 -18.54 7.45
CA LEU A 36 8.73 -19.35 8.41
C LEU A 36 9.86 -20.19 7.78
N LEU A 37 9.82 -20.45 6.48
CA LEU A 37 10.78 -21.30 5.75
C LEU A 37 12.03 -20.54 5.26
N ASP A 38 12.21 -19.31 5.71
CA ASP A 38 13.47 -18.57 5.70
C ASP A 38 14.09 -18.10 4.39
N GLU A 39 13.43 -18.30 3.24
CA GLU A 39 13.98 -17.85 1.96
C GLU A 39 13.10 -16.84 1.22
N TYR A 40 11.92 -16.50 1.75
CA TYR A 40 10.91 -15.77 0.97
C TYR A 40 10.94 -14.25 1.11
N PHE A 41 11.52 -13.70 2.19
CA PHE A 41 11.53 -12.25 2.46
C PHE A 41 12.91 -11.78 2.93
N LEU A 42 13.88 -11.71 2.01
CA LEU A 42 15.28 -11.32 2.29
C LEU A 42 15.48 -9.88 2.83
N TYR A 43 14.47 -9.01 2.78
CA TYR A 43 14.71 -7.56 2.83
C TYR A 43 14.30 -6.84 4.12
N TYR A 44 13.35 -7.36 4.93
CA TYR A 44 12.86 -6.68 6.14
C TYR A 44 12.43 -7.65 7.24
N HIS A 45 13.15 -7.66 8.37
CA HIS A 45 12.84 -8.50 9.53
C HIS A 45 11.95 -7.77 10.54
N TYR A 46 10.73 -7.41 10.14
CA TYR A 46 9.75 -6.78 11.05
C TYR A 46 9.46 -7.61 12.31
N GLN A 47 9.64 -8.93 12.23
CA GLN A 47 9.54 -9.84 13.36
C GLN A 47 10.54 -9.47 14.46
N ASN A 48 11.78 -9.12 14.09
CA ASN A 48 12.83 -8.76 15.05
C ASN A 48 12.46 -7.51 15.83
N ILE A 49 11.87 -6.50 15.17
CA ILE A 49 11.45 -5.26 15.85
C ILE A 49 10.38 -5.56 16.92
N ILE A 50 9.47 -6.50 16.67
CA ILE A 50 8.48 -6.94 17.67
C ILE A 50 9.14 -7.69 18.82
N ILE A 51 10.12 -8.55 18.54
CA ILE A 51 10.90 -9.23 19.59
C ILE A 51 11.67 -8.19 20.42
N TYR A 52 12.23 -7.16 19.80
CA TYR A 52 12.89 -6.05 20.50
C TYR A 52 11.92 -5.31 21.42
N TYR A 53 10.69 -5.00 20.97
CA TYR A 53 9.69 -4.36 21.82
C TYR A 53 9.28 -5.23 23.03
N GLU A 54 9.32 -6.54 22.88
CA GLU A 54 9.01 -7.49 23.96
C GLU A 54 10.15 -7.66 24.95
N THR A 55 11.37 -7.82 24.45
CA THR A 55 12.52 -8.27 25.24
C THR A 55 13.46 -7.14 25.66
N GLY A 56 13.45 -6.02 24.93
CA GLY A 56 14.42 -4.93 25.07
C GLY A 56 15.83 -5.28 24.56
N ASP A 57 16.03 -6.46 23.94
CA ASP A 57 17.35 -6.89 23.47
C ASP A 57 17.73 -6.18 22.16
N LEU A 58 18.74 -5.30 22.25
CA LEU A 58 19.27 -4.51 21.14
C LEU A 58 19.74 -5.35 19.95
N LYS A 59 20.04 -6.65 20.14
CA LYS A 59 20.34 -7.58 19.04
C LYS A 59 19.22 -7.64 17.99
N TYR A 60 17.98 -7.45 18.41
CA TYR A 60 16.80 -7.47 17.53
C TYR A 60 16.36 -6.07 17.08
N SER A 61 17.07 -5.01 17.48
CA SER A 61 16.79 -3.67 16.98
C SER A 61 17.13 -3.56 15.49
N ASP A 62 16.27 -2.89 14.73
CA ASP A 62 16.51 -2.61 13.32
C ASP A 62 16.92 -1.15 13.11
N ASN A 63 17.36 -0.80 11.91
CA ASN A 63 17.80 0.54 11.54
C ASN A 63 16.69 1.35 10.85
N LEU A 64 16.95 2.64 10.59
CA LEU A 64 16.06 3.47 9.79
C LEU A 64 16.07 2.99 8.32
N PRO A 65 14.95 3.06 7.58
CA PRO A 65 13.66 3.66 7.94
C PRO A 65 12.65 2.70 8.60
N MET A 66 13.02 1.46 8.94
CA MET A 66 12.07 0.44 9.38
C MET A 66 11.37 0.82 10.69
N ASN A 67 12.11 1.33 11.67
CA ASN A 67 11.56 1.79 12.97
C ASN A 67 10.67 3.04 12.87
N VAL A 68 10.70 3.72 11.73
CA VAL A 68 9.93 4.94 11.48
C VAL A 68 8.48 4.61 11.11
N ARG A 69 8.20 3.36 10.72
CA ARG A 69 6.87 2.85 10.34
C ARG A 69 6.03 2.47 11.56
N PHE A 70 5.91 3.41 12.49
CA PHE A 70 5.39 3.22 13.84
C PHE A 70 3.97 2.64 13.90
N LEU A 71 3.05 3.10 13.03
CA LEU A 71 1.67 2.61 13.05
C LEU A 71 1.58 1.13 12.70
N GLY A 72 2.31 0.68 11.67
CA GLY A 72 2.34 -0.72 11.26
C GLY A 72 2.90 -1.62 12.37
N LEU A 73 4.00 -1.18 12.98
CA LEU A 73 4.66 -1.88 14.09
C LEU A 73 3.78 -1.98 15.34
N ILE A 74 3.07 -0.91 15.73
CA ILE A 74 2.12 -0.96 16.84
C ILE A 74 0.99 -1.94 16.55
N LEU A 75 0.41 -1.89 15.35
CA LEU A 75 -0.69 -2.79 15.00
C LEU A 75 -0.24 -4.25 15.06
N GLN A 76 0.97 -4.55 14.57
CA GLN A 76 1.56 -5.89 14.67
C GLN A 76 1.79 -6.28 16.14
N TYR A 77 2.31 -5.37 16.97
CA TYR A 77 2.56 -5.62 18.39
C TYR A 77 1.25 -5.90 19.16
N ILE A 78 0.18 -5.17 18.87
CA ILE A 78 -1.14 -5.42 19.47
C ILE A 78 -1.63 -6.83 19.09
N ILE A 79 -1.50 -7.23 17.82
CA ILE A 79 -1.87 -8.58 17.37
C ILE A 79 -1.03 -9.63 18.10
N PHE A 80 0.28 -9.42 18.19
CA PHE A 80 1.21 -10.30 18.91
C PHE A 80 0.81 -10.50 20.38
N LYS A 81 0.31 -9.47 21.05
CA LYS A 81 -0.12 -9.55 22.46
C LYS A 81 -1.51 -10.14 22.67
N VAL A 82 -2.43 -9.94 21.72
CA VAL A 82 -3.86 -10.27 21.92
C VAL A 82 -4.24 -11.61 21.28
N VAL A 83 -3.68 -11.94 20.12
CA VAL A 83 -4.08 -13.12 19.35
C VAL A 83 -3.18 -14.29 19.72
N PRO A 84 -3.73 -15.45 20.12
CA PRO A 84 -2.93 -16.63 20.38
C PRO A 84 -2.22 -17.08 19.10
N CYS A 85 -0.90 -17.26 19.19
CA CYS A 85 -0.12 -17.78 18.07
C CYS A 85 -0.53 -19.22 17.75
N ILE A 86 -0.53 -19.55 16.46
CA ILE A 86 -0.75 -20.90 15.96
C ILE A 86 0.57 -21.41 15.40
N ASN A 87 1.03 -22.53 15.92
CA ASN A 87 2.18 -23.24 15.35
C ASN A 87 1.71 -24.15 14.22
N LEU A 88 2.37 -24.06 13.07
CA LEU A 88 2.10 -24.95 11.95
C LEU A 88 2.74 -26.31 12.21
N THR A 89 1.95 -27.38 12.07
CA THR A 89 2.46 -28.75 12.15
C THR A 89 3.23 -29.10 10.86
N ASN A 90 4.24 -29.97 10.96
CA ASN A 90 5.04 -30.48 9.84
C ASN A 90 5.90 -29.46 9.08
N ILE A 91 6.40 -28.42 9.75
CA ILE A 91 7.43 -27.54 9.22
C ILE A 91 8.71 -27.76 10.01
N SER A 92 9.82 -28.06 9.31
CA SER A 92 11.16 -27.98 9.88
C SER A 92 11.55 -26.51 10.00
N VAL A 93 10.98 -25.83 10.99
CA VAL A 93 11.40 -24.47 11.35
C VAL A 93 12.89 -24.53 11.68
N ASN A 94 13.65 -23.56 11.20
CA ASN A 94 15.07 -23.45 11.52
C ASN A 94 15.24 -23.60 13.04
N PRO A 95 16.06 -24.55 13.54
CA PRO A 95 16.19 -24.80 14.97
C PRO A 95 16.72 -23.59 15.75
N ASN A 96 17.26 -22.60 15.05
CA ASN A 96 17.71 -21.33 15.63
C ASN A 96 16.56 -20.34 15.90
N TYR A 97 15.33 -20.63 15.47
CA TYR A 97 14.19 -19.76 15.73
C TYR A 97 13.51 -20.05 17.06
N ASP A 98 13.58 -19.06 17.94
CA ASP A 98 12.85 -19.03 19.20
C ASP A 98 11.34 -18.96 18.96
N GLU A 99 10.56 -19.42 19.94
CA GLU A 99 9.09 -19.35 19.94
C GLU A 99 8.58 -17.92 19.71
N LEU A 100 9.31 -16.93 20.22
CA LEU A 100 9.03 -15.50 20.00
C LEU A 100 9.07 -15.12 18.51
N PHE A 101 10.01 -15.69 17.74
CA PHE A 101 10.12 -15.43 16.31
C PHE A 101 8.93 -16.01 15.54
N VAL A 102 8.50 -17.22 15.90
CA VAL A 102 7.32 -17.86 15.30
C VAL A 102 6.07 -17.01 15.56
N CYS A 103 5.88 -16.58 16.81
CA CYS A 103 4.77 -15.70 17.21
C CYS A 103 4.81 -14.32 16.52
N ALA A 104 5.98 -13.71 16.39
CA ALA A 104 6.16 -12.43 15.71
C ALA A 104 5.93 -12.55 14.19
N THR A 105 6.27 -13.70 13.59
CA THR A 105 5.97 -14.01 12.19
C THR A 105 4.48 -14.21 11.97
N PHE A 106 3.81 -14.93 12.87
CA PHE A 106 2.36 -15.12 12.83
C PHE A 106 1.62 -13.79 12.88
N SER A 107 1.99 -12.89 13.80
CA SER A 107 1.34 -11.58 13.93
C SER A 107 1.52 -10.71 12.68
N LEU A 108 2.69 -10.75 12.05
CA LEU A 108 2.97 -10.06 10.78
C LEU A 108 2.12 -10.63 9.64
N ALA A 109 2.10 -11.95 9.49
CA ALA A 109 1.31 -12.63 8.47
C ALA A 109 -0.19 -12.31 8.62
N LEU A 110 -0.69 -12.30 9.86
CA LEU A 110 -2.09 -12.00 10.16
C LEU A 110 -2.43 -10.54 9.85
N LEU A 111 -1.55 -9.59 10.22
CA LEU A 111 -1.73 -8.18 9.89
C LEU A 111 -1.78 -7.94 8.38
N ASN A 112 -0.86 -8.54 7.63
CA ASN A 112 -0.80 -8.47 6.18
C ASN A 112 -2.04 -9.11 5.54
N TYR A 113 -2.51 -10.22 6.09
CA TYR A 113 -3.74 -10.89 5.66
C TYR A 113 -4.95 -9.98 5.83
N LEU A 114 -5.20 -9.48 7.04
CA LEU A 114 -6.33 -8.59 7.34
C LEU A 114 -6.29 -7.32 6.48
N SER A 115 -5.09 -6.75 6.29
CA SER A 115 -4.89 -5.55 5.48
C SER A 115 -5.22 -5.78 4.01
N LYS A 116 -4.88 -6.95 3.44
CA LYS A 116 -5.17 -7.32 2.04
C LYS A 116 -6.68 -7.30 1.75
N TYR A 117 -7.45 -8.05 2.53
CA TYR A 117 -8.89 -8.17 2.28
C TYR A 117 -9.67 -6.92 2.67
N LEU A 118 -9.21 -6.20 3.71
CA LEU A 118 -9.78 -4.89 4.03
C LEU A 118 -9.55 -3.88 2.90
N LEU A 119 -8.35 -3.88 2.32
CA LEU A 119 -8.01 -3.05 1.15
C LEU A 119 -8.94 -3.37 -0.02
N ILE A 120 -9.13 -4.64 -0.37
CA ILE A 120 -9.98 -5.06 -1.50
C ILE A 120 -11.43 -4.56 -1.32
N ILE A 121 -12.00 -4.75 -0.13
CA ILE A 121 -13.40 -4.39 0.15
C ILE A 121 -13.58 -2.87 0.16
N LEU A 122 -12.67 -2.14 0.81
CA LEU A 122 -12.71 -0.69 0.83
C LEU A 122 -12.46 -0.11 -0.57
N PHE A 123 -11.61 -0.75 -1.38
CA PHE A 123 -11.31 -0.28 -2.72
C PHE A 123 -12.53 -0.42 -3.64
N PHE A 124 -13.25 -1.54 -3.55
CA PHE A 124 -14.54 -1.69 -4.24
C PHE A 124 -15.54 -0.61 -3.80
N TYR A 125 -15.67 -0.38 -2.49
CA TYR A 125 -16.54 0.67 -1.96
C TYR A 125 -16.12 2.07 -2.47
N TYR A 126 -14.82 2.35 -2.51
CA TYR A 126 -14.27 3.59 -3.03
C TYR A 126 -14.66 3.81 -4.49
N VAL A 127 -14.46 2.81 -5.35
CA VAL A 127 -14.79 2.88 -6.78
C VAL A 127 -16.30 3.07 -7.01
N VAL A 128 -17.13 2.23 -6.39
CA VAL A 128 -18.57 2.25 -6.65
C VAL A 128 -19.29 3.42 -5.98
N LYS A 129 -18.93 3.75 -4.73
CA LYS A 129 -19.68 4.76 -3.95
C LYS A 129 -19.05 6.15 -3.95
N ILE A 130 -17.73 6.24 -3.89
CA ILE A 130 -17.05 7.54 -3.79
C ILE A 130 -16.75 8.09 -5.18
N LEU A 131 -16.19 7.27 -6.07
CA LEU A 131 -15.98 7.64 -7.47
C LEU A 131 -17.24 7.51 -8.34
N LYS A 132 -18.33 6.93 -7.79
CA LYS A 132 -19.63 6.73 -8.45
C LYS A 132 -19.53 5.95 -9.78
N ARG A 133 -18.65 4.95 -9.81
CA ARG A 133 -18.47 4.07 -10.98
C ARG A 133 -19.51 2.95 -11.00
N PRO A 134 -19.88 2.43 -12.19
CA PRO A 134 -20.77 1.28 -12.29
C PRO A 134 -20.18 0.05 -11.60
N LEU A 135 -21.05 -0.86 -11.18
CA LEU A 135 -20.65 -2.08 -10.45
C LEU A 135 -19.64 -2.92 -11.23
N ILE A 136 -19.80 -3.00 -12.56
CA ILE A 136 -18.90 -3.75 -13.45
C ILE A 136 -17.46 -3.21 -13.35
N GLU A 137 -17.27 -1.89 -13.40
CA GLU A 137 -15.95 -1.27 -13.23
C GLU A 137 -15.38 -1.56 -11.83
N GLY A 138 -16.23 -1.57 -10.79
CA GLY A 138 -15.85 -2.00 -9.45
C GLY A 138 -15.36 -3.44 -9.40
N SER A 139 -16.04 -4.37 -10.07
CA SER A 139 -15.66 -5.78 -10.13
C SER A 139 -14.35 -6.01 -10.89
N ILE A 140 -14.16 -5.32 -12.02
CA ILE A 140 -12.89 -5.34 -12.77
C ILE A 140 -11.74 -4.81 -11.89
N CYS A 141 -11.96 -3.72 -11.15
CA CYS A 141 -10.99 -3.19 -10.19
C CYS A 141 -10.59 -4.21 -9.13
N ILE A 142 -11.55 -4.93 -8.53
CA ILE A 142 -11.24 -5.99 -7.55
C ILE A 142 -10.40 -7.09 -8.21
N PHE A 143 -10.83 -7.59 -9.36
CA PHE A 143 -10.16 -8.69 -10.05
C PHE A 143 -8.70 -8.33 -10.38
N LEU A 144 -8.47 -7.15 -10.95
CA LEU A 144 -7.12 -6.66 -11.23
C LEU A 144 -6.32 -6.39 -9.96
N SER A 145 -6.95 -5.89 -8.88
CA SER A 145 -6.26 -5.69 -7.60
C SER A 145 -5.74 -7.00 -7.02
N PHE A 146 -6.50 -8.10 -7.12
CA PHE A 146 -6.02 -9.41 -6.68
C PHE A 146 -4.80 -9.88 -7.47
N ILE A 147 -4.84 -9.78 -8.81
CA ILE A 147 -3.71 -10.16 -9.67
C ILE A 147 -2.48 -9.33 -9.32
N LEU A 148 -2.64 -8.00 -9.25
CA LEU A 148 -1.54 -7.07 -9.01
C LEU A 148 -0.96 -7.23 -7.60
N ILE A 149 -1.80 -7.37 -6.57
CA ILE A 149 -1.32 -7.58 -5.20
C ILE A 149 -0.57 -8.90 -5.10
N ASN A 150 -1.10 -9.99 -5.66
CA ASN A 150 -0.42 -11.29 -5.64
C ASN A 150 0.91 -11.25 -6.39
N TYR A 151 0.97 -10.57 -7.54
CA TYR A 151 2.22 -10.42 -8.30
C TYR A 151 3.29 -9.62 -7.53
N VAL A 152 2.88 -8.55 -6.83
CA VAL A 152 3.82 -7.69 -6.07
C VAL A 152 4.12 -8.26 -4.67
N GLU A 153 3.33 -9.23 -4.19
CA GLU A 153 3.47 -9.89 -2.89
C GLU A 153 4.84 -10.57 -2.75
N ASP A 154 5.32 -11.21 -3.82
CA ASP A 154 6.65 -11.83 -3.91
C ASP A 154 7.80 -10.82 -3.74
N PHE A 155 7.53 -9.51 -3.88
CA PHE A 155 8.51 -8.43 -3.75
C PHE A 155 8.35 -7.60 -2.46
N THR A 156 7.60 -8.09 -1.48
CA THR A 156 7.45 -7.46 -0.14
C THR A 156 6.64 -6.15 -0.18
N PHE A 157 5.43 -6.22 -0.75
CA PHE A 157 4.50 -5.10 -0.85
C PHE A 157 3.89 -4.69 0.50
N ASP A 158 4.08 -3.44 0.92
CA ASP A 158 3.48 -2.91 2.15
C ASP A 158 2.00 -2.56 1.96
N ARG A 159 1.13 -3.47 2.41
CA ARG A 159 -0.33 -3.38 2.27
C ARG A 159 -0.93 -2.30 3.16
N ILE A 160 -0.33 -2.03 4.32
CA ILE A 160 -0.83 -1.02 5.28
C ILE A 160 -0.68 0.36 4.67
N THR A 161 0.46 0.64 4.04
CA THR A 161 0.71 1.90 3.33
C THR A 161 -0.40 2.20 2.30
N ILE A 162 -0.84 1.21 1.54
CA ILE A 162 -1.84 1.39 0.46
C ILE A 162 -3.24 1.48 1.03
N LEU A 163 -3.57 0.63 2.00
CA LEU A 163 -4.80 0.72 2.76
C LEU A 163 -4.96 2.11 3.37
N TYR A 164 -3.90 2.65 3.96
CA TYR A 164 -3.91 3.97 4.57
C TYR A 164 -4.06 5.08 3.52
N THR A 165 -3.36 4.95 2.39
CA THR A 165 -3.51 5.89 1.27
C THR A 165 -4.94 5.88 0.73
N LEU A 166 -5.56 4.72 0.62
CA LEU A 166 -6.97 4.58 0.25
C LEU A 166 -7.89 5.25 1.27
N LEU A 167 -7.67 5.06 2.57
CA LEU A 167 -8.44 5.75 3.62
C LEU A 167 -8.37 7.27 3.49
N ILE A 168 -7.19 7.82 3.18
CA ILE A 168 -7.03 9.25 2.88
C ILE A 168 -7.90 9.62 1.67
N LEU A 169 -7.78 8.90 0.54
CA LEU A 169 -8.56 9.17 -0.68
C LEU A 169 -10.07 9.14 -0.43
N MET A 170 -10.54 8.16 0.35
CA MET A 170 -11.95 8.04 0.72
C MET A 170 -12.43 9.21 1.58
N SER A 171 -11.56 9.75 2.42
CA SER A 171 -11.87 10.84 3.35
C SER A 171 -11.72 12.24 2.75
N LEU A 172 -11.19 12.41 1.54
CA LEU A 172 -10.92 13.72 0.93
C LEU A 172 -12.13 14.67 0.86
N ASN A 173 -13.36 14.12 0.86
CA ASN A 173 -14.59 14.93 0.91
C ASN A 173 -14.89 15.48 2.31
N ASN A 174 -14.37 14.85 3.37
CA ASN A 174 -14.47 15.32 4.75
C ASN A 174 -13.14 15.97 5.16
N LYS A 175 -13.12 17.31 5.14
CA LYS A 175 -11.92 18.12 5.41
C LYS A 175 -11.24 17.77 6.73
N TYR A 176 -11.99 17.62 7.81
CA TYR A 176 -11.41 17.34 9.13
C TYR A 176 -10.74 15.96 9.19
N LEU A 177 -11.48 14.93 8.77
CA LEU A 177 -10.97 13.56 8.77
C LEU A 177 -9.75 13.41 7.84
N SER A 178 -9.81 13.99 6.64
CA SER A 178 -8.68 13.95 5.71
C SER A 178 -7.45 14.69 6.23
N CYS A 179 -7.60 15.84 6.87
CA CYS A 179 -6.45 16.56 7.45
C CYS A 179 -5.80 15.75 8.59
N ILE A 180 -6.59 15.10 9.45
CA ILE A 180 -6.09 14.23 10.52
C ILE A 180 -5.31 13.05 9.93
N LEU A 181 -5.90 12.34 8.96
CA LEU A 181 -5.25 11.19 8.33
C LEU A 181 -3.98 11.57 7.57
N ILE A 182 -3.99 12.71 6.85
CA ILE A 182 -2.80 13.24 6.17
C ILE A 182 -1.73 13.57 7.18
N THR A 183 -2.08 14.23 8.29
CA THR A 183 -1.09 14.55 9.34
C THR A 183 -0.45 13.28 9.87
N LEU A 184 -1.25 12.29 10.27
CA LEU A 184 -0.77 11.02 10.83
C LEU A 184 0.00 10.13 9.82
N SER A 185 0.03 10.48 8.53
CA SER A 185 0.73 9.67 7.52
C SER A 185 2.23 9.52 7.77
N PHE A 186 2.88 10.46 8.47
CA PHE A 186 4.29 10.35 8.87
C PHE A 186 4.56 9.14 9.77
N LEU A 187 3.57 8.66 10.53
CA LEU A 187 3.70 7.47 11.38
C LEU A 187 3.53 6.16 10.60
N VAL A 188 3.05 6.22 9.36
CA VAL A 188 2.73 5.03 8.56
C VAL A 188 3.92 4.65 7.69
N SER A 189 4.24 5.52 6.73
CA SER A 189 5.37 5.37 5.83
C SER A 189 5.55 6.65 5.03
N GLU A 190 6.81 6.96 4.71
CA GLU A 190 7.24 7.95 3.74
C GLU A 190 6.46 7.86 2.41
N LYS A 191 6.12 6.65 1.98
CA LYS A 191 5.45 6.37 0.69
C LYS A 191 4.05 6.96 0.61
N VAL A 192 3.33 7.02 1.74
CA VAL A 192 1.99 7.64 1.78
C VAL A 192 2.10 9.13 1.45
N ILE A 193 3.06 9.81 2.07
CA ILE A 193 3.29 11.25 1.86
C ILE A 193 3.76 11.50 0.42
N MET A 194 4.64 10.65 -0.11
CA MET A 194 5.14 10.71 -1.49
C MET A 194 4.04 10.54 -2.55
N ILE A 195 2.91 9.91 -2.22
CA ILE A 195 1.78 9.77 -3.15
C ILE A 195 0.77 10.90 -2.94
N ILE A 196 0.34 11.11 -1.70
CA ILE A 196 -0.72 12.07 -1.37
C ILE A 196 -0.27 13.52 -1.58
N GLY A 197 0.97 13.86 -1.22
CA GLY A 197 1.52 15.20 -1.40
C GLY A 197 1.48 15.65 -2.86
N PRO A 198 2.14 14.94 -3.79
CA PRO A 198 2.08 15.23 -5.21
C PRO A 198 0.67 15.17 -5.79
N LEU A 199 -0.20 14.25 -5.35
CA LEU A 199 -1.59 14.21 -5.81
C LEU A 199 -2.34 15.50 -5.44
N LEU A 200 -2.20 15.97 -4.21
CA LEU A 200 -2.82 17.22 -3.75
C LEU A 200 -2.23 18.44 -4.46
N LEU A 201 -0.93 18.42 -4.74
CA LEU A 201 -0.26 19.45 -5.53
C LEU A 201 -0.80 19.48 -6.97
N ILE A 202 -0.99 18.32 -7.60
CA ILE A 202 -1.59 18.19 -8.92
C ILE A 202 -3.00 18.78 -8.93
N LYS A 203 -3.83 18.39 -7.96
CA LYS A 203 -5.21 18.91 -7.84
C LYS A 203 -5.27 20.41 -7.59
N TYR A 204 -4.37 20.94 -6.77
CA TYR A 204 -4.36 22.36 -6.44
C TYR A 204 -3.80 23.23 -7.56
N ILE A 205 -2.61 22.90 -8.09
CA ILE A 205 -1.88 23.72 -9.07
C ILE A 205 -2.42 23.49 -10.48
N PHE A 206 -2.46 22.23 -10.94
CA PHE A 206 -2.78 21.92 -12.33
C PHE A 206 -4.29 21.89 -12.58
N LEU A 207 -5.09 21.37 -11.63
CA LEU A 207 -6.55 21.33 -11.74
C LEU A 207 -7.27 22.53 -11.12
N LYS A 208 -6.54 23.44 -10.46
CA LYS A 208 -7.07 24.68 -9.84
C LYS A 208 -8.17 24.44 -8.79
N GLU A 209 -8.19 23.26 -8.16
CA GLU A 209 -9.19 22.89 -7.16
C GLU A 209 -8.83 23.47 -5.77
N LYS A 210 -9.22 24.72 -5.52
CA LYS A 210 -8.87 25.47 -4.29
C LYS A 210 -9.23 24.76 -2.97
N LYS A 211 -10.24 23.87 -2.97
CA LYS A 211 -10.64 23.11 -1.77
C LYS A 211 -9.52 22.27 -1.16
N TYR A 212 -8.52 21.87 -1.96
CA TYR A 212 -7.41 21.03 -1.49
C TYR A 212 -6.22 21.80 -0.90
N LEU A 213 -6.25 23.13 -0.89
CA LEU A 213 -5.16 23.95 -0.32
C LEU A 213 -4.86 23.58 1.14
N ILE A 214 -5.91 23.32 1.93
CA ILE A 214 -5.73 23.01 3.35
C ILE A 214 -5.13 21.62 3.52
N ASN A 215 -5.62 20.63 2.78
CA ASN A 215 -5.03 19.29 2.74
C ASN A 215 -3.55 19.34 2.33
N LEU A 216 -3.18 20.18 1.36
CA LEU A 216 -1.79 20.36 0.94
C LEU A 216 -0.91 20.93 2.06
N LYS A 217 -1.39 21.91 2.83
CA LYS A 217 -0.67 22.44 4.00
C LYS A 217 -0.41 21.36 5.05
N PHE A 218 -1.40 20.49 5.31
CA PHE A 218 -1.23 19.36 6.22
C PHE A 218 -0.28 18.29 5.67
N ALA A 219 -0.23 18.09 4.35
CA ALA A 219 0.76 17.20 3.75
C ALA A 219 2.19 17.74 3.95
N ILE A 220 2.41 19.05 3.77
CA ILE A 220 3.70 19.70 4.04
C ILE A 220 4.07 19.58 5.53
N LEU A 221 3.11 19.79 6.43
CA LEU A 221 3.31 19.57 7.86
C LEU A 221 3.73 18.14 8.17
N SER A 222 3.10 17.15 7.53
CA SER A 222 3.44 15.73 7.72
C SER A 222 4.87 15.41 7.26
N VAL A 223 5.35 16.00 6.15
CA VAL A 223 6.77 15.92 5.74
C VAL A 223 7.69 16.47 6.84
N GLY A 224 7.35 17.64 7.40
CA GLY A 224 8.13 18.26 8.48
C GLY A 224 8.19 17.39 9.74
N LEU A 225 7.06 16.80 10.13
CA LEU A 225 6.98 15.88 11.27
C LEU A 225 7.78 14.60 11.03
N TYR A 226 7.76 14.07 9.80
CA TYR A 226 8.58 12.93 9.41
C TYR A 226 10.08 13.23 9.55
N GLY A 227 10.52 14.39 9.05
CA GLY A 227 11.91 14.85 9.21
C GLY A 227 12.32 15.05 10.67
N LEU A 228 11.43 15.63 11.48
CA LEU A 228 11.66 15.81 12.92
C LEU A 228 11.79 14.47 13.64
N MET A 229 10.95 13.48 13.31
CA MET A 229 11.04 12.14 13.87
C MET A 229 12.37 11.45 13.51
N ILE A 230 12.81 11.54 12.24
CA ILE A 230 14.14 11.01 11.84
C ILE A 230 15.24 11.70 12.64
N TYR A 231 15.21 13.03 12.74
CA TYR A 231 16.19 13.80 13.51
C TYR A 231 16.24 13.35 14.98
N LEU A 232 15.08 13.11 15.61
CA LEU A 232 15.01 12.63 16.98
C LEU A 232 15.61 11.22 17.13
N LEU A 233 15.28 10.31 16.21
CA LEU A 233 15.77 8.92 16.25
C LEU A 233 17.29 8.83 16.10
N ILE A 234 17.87 9.65 15.23
CA ILE A 234 19.33 9.67 15.03
C ILE A 234 20.04 10.27 16.24
N ASN A 235 19.63 11.46 16.68
CA ASN A 235 20.40 12.23 17.66
C ASN A 235 20.15 11.85 19.12
N PHE A 236 18.97 11.32 19.45
CA PHE A 236 18.62 10.97 20.83
C PHE A 236 18.57 9.46 21.08
N PHE A 237 18.30 8.65 20.06
CA PHE A 237 18.16 7.20 20.18
C PHE A 237 19.27 6.42 19.47
N ASN A 238 20.26 7.11 18.89
CA ASN A 238 21.42 6.53 18.21
C ASN A 238 21.07 5.51 17.11
N PHE A 239 19.93 5.68 16.44
CA PHE A 239 19.61 4.85 15.28
C PHE A 239 20.47 5.25 14.08
N SER A 240 21.02 4.24 13.40
CA SER A 240 21.71 4.43 12.12
C SER A 240 20.75 4.20 10.95
N PHE A 241 21.08 4.75 9.78
CA PHE A 241 20.41 4.33 8.55
C PHE A 241 20.88 2.93 8.17
N SER A 242 19.95 2.11 7.69
CA SER A 242 20.29 0.77 7.22
C SER A 242 21.31 0.86 6.07
N PRO A 243 22.34 -0.01 6.06
CA PRO A 243 23.37 -0.02 5.02
C PRO A 243 22.79 -0.31 3.62
N LEU A 244 21.57 -0.86 3.54
CA LEU A 244 20.82 -0.96 2.28
C LEU A 244 20.62 0.40 1.59
N TYR A 245 20.61 1.49 2.37
CA TYR A 245 20.47 2.87 1.93
C TYR A 245 21.79 3.65 1.94
N GLU A 246 22.92 3.02 2.31
CA GLU A 246 24.25 3.61 2.11
C GLU A 246 24.56 3.60 0.59
N ASN A 247 25.07 4.71 0.06
CA ASN A 247 25.31 4.96 -1.38
C ASN A 247 24.06 5.11 -2.28
N THR A 248 22.94 5.60 -1.75
CA THR A 248 21.79 6.00 -2.60
C THR A 248 22.12 7.29 -3.38
N GLY A 249 22.19 7.20 -4.70
CA GLY A 249 22.49 8.33 -5.59
C GLY A 249 22.14 8.05 -7.06
N PHE A 250 22.40 9.02 -7.95
CA PHE A 250 22.15 8.87 -9.39
C PHE A 250 22.93 7.70 -10.02
N ASP A 251 24.08 7.32 -9.47
CA ASP A 251 24.88 6.19 -9.96
C ASP A 251 24.16 4.85 -9.76
N ARG A 252 23.39 4.72 -8.67
CA ARG A 252 22.56 3.54 -8.40
C ARG A 252 21.38 3.45 -9.38
N LEU A 253 20.85 4.59 -9.80
CA LEU A 253 19.84 4.71 -10.86
C LEU A 253 20.33 4.12 -12.19
N PHE A 254 21.59 4.41 -12.56
CA PHE A 254 22.20 3.84 -13.77
C PHE A 254 22.52 2.35 -13.61
N LEU A 255 22.92 1.89 -12.42
CA LEU A 255 23.15 0.47 -12.13
C LEU A 255 21.84 -0.34 -12.19
N ASP A 256 20.76 0.14 -11.58
CA ASP A 256 19.44 -0.51 -11.61
C ASP A 256 18.85 -0.58 -13.03
N LEU A 257 19.09 0.45 -13.85
CA LEU A 257 18.64 0.51 -15.24
C LEU A 257 19.55 -0.27 -16.22
N SER A 258 20.76 -0.64 -15.81
CA SER A 258 21.69 -1.42 -16.65
C SER A 258 21.67 -2.92 -16.35
N ASN A 259 21.19 -3.33 -15.17
CA ASN A 259 21.11 -4.75 -14.81
C ASN A 259 19.81 -5.41 -15.33
N LYS A 260 19.96 -6.46 -16.14
CA LYS A 260 18.85 -7.17 -16.80
C LYS A 260 17.85 -7.80 -15.81
N SER A 261 18.30 -8.25 -14.63
CA SER A 261 17.43 -8.86 -13.61
C SER A 261 16.58 -7.86 -12.83
N HIS A 262 17.04 -6.61 -12.67
CA HIS A 262 16.25 -5.54 -12.05
C HIS A 262 15.16 -5.01 -12.99
N ILE A 263 15.47 -4.99 -14.28
CA ILE A 263 14.56 -4.59 -15.37
C ILE A 263 13.39 -5.57 -15.51
N SER A 264 13.63 -6.90 -15.51
CA SER A 264 12.55 -7.89 -15.67
C SER A 264 11.47 -7.80 -14.59
N ASN A 265 11.86 -7.51 -13.34
CA ASN A 265 10.92 -7.42 -12.21
C ASN A 265 10.17 -6.08 -12.17
N SER A 266 10.72 -5.06 -12.83
CA SER A 266 10.18 -3.70 -12.82
C SER A 266 9.31 -3.39 -14.05
N ILE A 267 9.60 -3.97 -15.22
CA ILE A 267 8.88 -3.70 -16.47
C ILE A 267 7.38 -3.97 -16.33
N ILE A 268 6.98 -5.13 -15.82
CA ILE A 268 5.57 -5.50 -15.75
C ILE A 268 4.78 -4.50 -14.89
N PRO A 269 5.15 -4.22 -13.63
CA PRO A 269 4.50 -3.18 -12.83
C PRO A 269 4.47 -1.80 -13.49
N ILE A 270 5.58 -1.37 -14.08
CA ILE A 270 5.71 -0.05 -14.72
C ILE A 270 4.79 0.05 -15.95
N THR A 271 4.77 -0.98 -16.78
CA THR A 271 3.92 -1.02 -17.98
C THR A 271 2.45 -0.98 -17.60
N PHE A 272 2.00 -1.81 -16.64
CA PHE A 272 0.62 -1.76 -16.14
C PHE A 272 0.24 -0.39 -15.58
N CYS A 273 1.18 0.32 -14.98
CA CYS A 273 0.94 1.64 -14.44
C CYS A 273 0.80 2.73 -15.53
N PHE A 274 1.58 2.65 -16.61
CA PHE A 274 1.55 3.65 -17.69
C PHE A 274 0.50 3.39 -18.77
N ILE A 275 0.13 2.13 -19.02
CA ILE A 275 -0.88 1.74 -20.03
C ILE A 275 -2.17 2.57 -19.90
N PRO A 276 -2.78 2.75 -18.72
CA PRO A 276 -4.02 3.49 -18.58
C PRO A 276 -3.88 4.96 -19.00
N TYR A 277 -2.76 5.59 -18.68
CA TYR A 277 -2.49 6.97 -19.08
C TYR A 277 -2.19 7.10 -20.57
N ALA A 278 -1.46 6.14 -21.15
CA ALA A 278 -1.19 6.10 -22.58
C ALA A 278 -2.52 5.96 -23.37
N ILE A 279 -3.37 5.01 -23.00
CA ILE A 279 -4.71 4.85 -23.61
C ILE A 279 -5.50 6.16 -23.48
N TYR A 280 -5.49 6.79 -22.30
CA TYR A 280 -6.21 8.04 -22.06
C TYR A 280 -5.71 9.22 -22.93
N LEU A 281 -4.42 9.26 -23.27
CA LEU A 281 -3.85 10.28 -24.16
C LEU A 281 -4.29 10.10 -25.61
N PHE A 282 -4.39 8.85 -26.08
CA PHE A 282 -4.78 8.54 -27.47
C PHE A 282 -6.30 8.49 -27.68
N ASP A 283 -7.08 8.28 -26.62
CA ASP A 283 -8.53 8.22 -26.72
C ASP A 283 -9.14 9.62 -26.92
N LYS A 284 -9.72 9.84 -28.10
CA LYS A 284 -10.42 11.09 -28.45
C LYS A 284 -11.71 11.25 -27.64
N ASN A 285 -12.29 10.15 -27.14
CA ASN A 285 -13.50 10.16 -26.32
C ASN A 285 -13.11 10.16 -24.83
N LYS A 286 -12.73 11.33 -24.30
CA LYS A 286 -12.47 11.56 -22.86
C LYS A 286 -13.72 11.46 -21.97
N ARG A 287 -14.68 10.59 -22.33
CA ARG A 287 -16.00 10.54 -21.71
C ARG A 287 -15.92 9.93 -20.31
N ASN A 288 -16.53 10.61 -19.35
CA ASN A 288 -16.78 10.15 -17.97
C ASN A 288 -15.56 9.80 -17.10
N LEU A 289 -14.34 10.08 -17.52
CA LEU A 289 -13.15 9.86 -16.68
C LEU A 289 -12.82 11.15 -15.93
N ASN A 290 -13.21 11.24 -14.64
CA ASN A 290 -12.71 12.25 -13.70
C ASN A 290 -11.23 12.02 -13.38
N PHE A 291 -10.40 11.97 -14.42
CA PHE A 291 -8.98 11.69 -14.38
C PHE A 291 -8.22 12.77 -15.11
N SER A 292 -7.12 13.19 -14.49
CA SER A 292 -6.22 14.18 -15.05
C SER A 292 -5.03 13.48 -15.70
N VAL A 293 -4.63 13.92 -16.90
CA VAL A 293 -3.38 13.46 -17.53
C VAL A 293 -2.19 13.70 -16.60
N TYR A 294 -2.21 14.79 -15.83
CA TYR A 294 -1.13 15.15 -14.91
C TYR A 294 -0.93 14.13 -13.77
N GLU A 295 -1.91 13.26 -13.49
CA GLU A 295 -1.75 12.20 -12.48
C GLU A 295 -0.73 11.13 -12.91
N ILE A 296 -0.33 11.07 -14.20
CA ILE A 296 0.81 10.26 -14.68
C ILE A 296 2.14 10.62 -13.98
N LEU A 297 2.24 11.83 -13.40
CA LEU A 297 3.41 12.24 -12.65
C LEU A 297 3.59 11.43 -11.37
N LEU A 298 2.52 10.87 -10.80
CA LEU A 298 2.59 10.07 -9.57
C LEU A 298 3.47 8.82 -9.72
N PRO A 299 3.21 7.92 -10.70
CA PRO A 299 4.09 6.79 -10.88
C PRO A 299 5.48 7.17 -11.34
N ILE A 300 5.66 8.26 -12.10
CA ILE A 300 7.00 8.76 -12.47
C ILE A 300 7.79 9.13 -11.21
N ILE A 301 7.19 9.89 -10.29
CA ILE A 301 7.79 10.26 -9.01
C ILE A 301 8.12 9.00 -8.21
N MET A 302 7.20 8.04 -8.13
CA MET A 302 7.43 6.80 -7.38
C MET A 302 8.56 5.95 -7.98
N ILE A 303 8.70 5.89 -9.31
CA ILE A 303 9.81 5.20 -9.98
C ILE A 303 11.14 5.88 -9.63
N PHE A 304 11.19 7.21 -9.71
CA PHE A 304 12.40 7.98 -9.38
C PHE A 304 12.80 7.83 -7.91
N LEU A 305 11.84 7.70 -7.00
CA LEU A 305 12.11 7.48 -5.57
C LEU A 305 12.43 6.01 -5.27
N GLY A 306 11.88 5.07 -6.03
CA GLY A 306 12.11 3.64 -5.88
C GLY A 306 13.56 3.21 -6.15
N THR A 307 14.30 3.98 -6.94
CA THR A 307 15.72 3.74 -7.23
C THR A 307 16.63 4.06 -6.02
N GLY A 308 16.17 4.95 -5.13
CA GLY A 308 16.82 5.17 -3.83
C GLY A 308 16.46 4.12 -2.78
N GLY A 309 15.53 3.20 -3.09
CA GLY A 309 14.95 2.24 -2.16
C GLY A 309 15.63 0.87 -2.11
N GLY A 310 16.70 0.65 -2.89
CA GLY A 310 17.42 -0.62 -2.99
C GLY A 310 17.05 -1.46 -4.22
N GLU A 311 17.87 -2.47 -4.49
CA GLU A 311 17.79 -3.34 -5.67
C GLU A 311 16.42 -4.05 -5.78
N HIS A 312 15.91 -4.20 -7.00
CA HIS A 312 14.61 -4.83 -7.33
C HIS A 312 13.32 -4.10 -6.87
N ASN A 313 13.41 -2.89 -6.32
CA ASN A 313 12.25 -2.23 -5.71
C ASN A 313 11.47 -1.28 -6.63
N ILE A 314 11.96 -0.95 -7.83
CA ILE A 314 11.38 0.10 -8.67
C ILE A 314 9.93 -0.22 -9.08
N GLY A 315 9.67 -1.43 -9.61
CA GLY A 315 8.32 -1.85 -9.98
C GLY A 315 7.35 -1.83 -8.81
N ARG A 316 7.80 -2.27 -7.62
CA ARG A 316 7.04 -2.21 -6.38
C ARG A 316 6.67 -0.79 -5.98
N TYR A 317 7.61 0.16 -6.12
CA TYR A 317 7.36 1.56 -5.79
C TYR A 317 6.28 2.17 -6.68
N ALA A 318 6.34 1.95 -7.99
CA ALA A 318 5.29 2.36 -8.93
C ALA A 318 3.91 1.85 -8.51
N MET A 319 3.85 0.60 -8.05
CA MET A 319 2.59 -0.05 -7.69
C MET A 319 1.90 0.55 -6.48
N TYR A 320 2.58 1.26 -5.56
CA TYR A 320 1.85 1.94 -4.48
C TYR A 320 0.82 2.97 -4.98
N SER A 321 0.96 3.46 -6.23
CA SER A 321 0.01 4.37 -6.85
C SER A 321 -1.22 3.67 -7.47
N PHE A 322 -1.32 2.32 -7.44
CA PHE A 322 -2.36 1.59 -8.18
C PHE A 322 -3.79 1.96 -7.82
N ILE A 323 -4.05 2.26 -6.56
CA ILE A 323 -5.36 2.73 -6.08
C ILE A 323 -5.84 4.02 -6.76
N ILE A 324 -4.94 4.77 -7.41
CA ILE A 324 -5.25 5.98 -8.16
C ILE A 324 -5.54 5.66 -9.63
N TRP A 325 -4.67 4.91 -10.32
CA TRP A 325 -4.83 4.68 -11.76
C TRP A 325 -5.67 3.45 -12.13
N LEU A 326 -5.84 2.48 -11.23
CA LEU A 326 -6.59 1.26 -11.55
C LEU A 326 -8.07 1.51 -11.89
N PRO A 327 -8.79 2.47 -11.26
CA PRO A 327 -10.15 2.80 -11.68
C PRO A 327 -10.23 3.41 -13.09
N LEU A 328 -9.18 4.12 -13.53
CA LEU A 328 -9.08 4.60 -14.92
C LEU A 328 -8.99 3.39 -15.87
N PHE A 329 -8.12 2.44 -15.53
CA PHE A 329 -7.91 1.26 -16.36
C PHE A 329 -9.17 0.38 -16.46
N ALA A 330 -9.85 0.14 -15.34
CA ALA A 330 -11.09 -0.64 -15.31
C ALA A 330 -12.19 -0.03 -16.20
N SER A 331 -12.31 1.30 -16.20
CA SER A 331 -13.28 2.00 -17.04
C SER A 331 -12.92 1.90 -18.53
N GLN A 332 -11.63 1.96 -18.88
CA GLN A 332 -11.16 1.71 -20.25
C GLN A 332 -11.46 0.27 -20.70
N ILE A 333 -11.17 -0.72 -19.86
CA ILE A 333 -11.47 -2.14 -20.16
C ILE A 333 -12.96 -2.32 -20.42
N ASN A 334 -13.81 -1.80 -19.54
CA ASN A 334 -15.28 -1.88 -19.71
C ASN A 334 -15.73 -1.23 -21.01
N HIS A 335 -15.18 -0.06 -21.36
CA HIS A 335 -15.53 0.66 -22.58
C HIS A 335 -15.11 -0.10 -23.86
N TYR A 336 -13.85 -0.51 -23.95
CA TYR A 336 -13.31 -1.16 -25.16
C TYR A 336 -13.87 -2.57 -25.37
N LEU A 337 -14.09 -3.32 -24.28
CA LEU A 337 -14.67 -4.66 -24.35
C LEU A 337 -16.20 -4.66 -24.37
N LYS A 338 -16.85 -3.49 -24.23
CA LYS A 338 -18.31 -3.32 -24.20
C LYS A 338 -19.02 -4.25 -23.19
N ILE A 339 -18.36 -4.55 -22.07
CA ILE A 339 -18.85 -5.53 -21.08
C ILE A 339 -20.23 -5.14 -20.56
N SER A 340 -20.47 -3.85 -20.31
CA SER A 340 -21.78 -3.39 -19.86
C SER A 340 -22.90 -3.61 -20.87
N LYS A 341 -22.62 -3.56 -22.18
CA LYS A 341 -23.64 -3.82 -23.21
C LYS A 341 -23.98 -5.31 -23.29
N LEU A 342 -22.97 -6.17 -23.17
CA LEU A 342 -23.15 -7.62 -23.16
C LEU A 342 -24.05 -8.09 -22.00
N ILE A 343 -24.00 -7.42 -20.86
CA ILE A 343 -24.83 -7.73 -19.67
C ILE A 343 -26.23 -7.12 -19.75
N GLU A 344 -26.42 -6.04 -20.51
CA GLU A 344 -27.73 -5.40 -20.73
C GLU A 344 -28.55 -6.08 -21.83
N ASP A 345 -27.89 -6.82 -22.72
CA ASP A 345 -28.51 -7.59 -23.82
C ASP A 345 -28.89 -9.04 -23.42
N GLU A 346 -28.57 -9.48 -22.20
CA GLU A 346 -29.05 -10.71 -21.53
C GLU A 346 -30.18 -10.41 -20.53
#